data_AF-A0AAU8SRE8-F1
#
_entry.id   AF-A0AAU8SRE8-F1
#
_cell.length_a   1.000
_cell.length_b   1.000
_cell.length_c   1.000
_cell.angle_alpha   90.00
_cell.angle_beta   90.00
_cell.angle_gamma   90.00
#
_symmetry.space_group_name_H-M   'P 1'
#
loop_
_entity.id
_entity.type
_entity.pdbx_description
1 polymer ?
#
loop_
_entity_poly.entity_id
_entity_poly.type
_entity_poly.pdbx_seq_one_letter_code
_entity_poly.pdbx_strand_id
1 'polypeptide(L)'
;MNAQPGAAKNTTPVSWLPVGADVTVTDDFSAKPAQSKAVASANEQLKKGKPDAAVKVLSLADVNVAYTMAVVPIKQTVADIDKAAGLLAADKYYEADQVMKKVQDSVRYDWVDVKALPGQSAVPAKSASSAAASGTTVAK
;
A
#
# COMPACT_ATOMS: atom_id res chain seq x y z
N MET A 1 -37.91 6.80 5.95
CA MET A 1 -36.47 6.50 5.85
C MET A 1 -35.93 7.32 4.70
N ASN A 2 -35.30 8.46 4.97
CA ASN A 2 -34.82 9.37 3.93
C ASN A 2 -33.48 8.85 3.40
N ALA A 3 -33.42 8.60 2.09
CA ALA A 3 -32.21 8.19 1.41
C ALA A 3 -31.19 9.34 1.38
N GLN A 4 -29.96 9.05 1.79
CA GLN A 4 -28.83 9.98 1.70
C GLN A 4 -28.46 10.21 0.22
N PRO A 5 -28.29 11.46 -0.25
CA PRO A 5 -27.85 11.74 -1.61
C PRO A 5 -26.48 11.09 -1.87
N GLY A 6 -26.39 10.33 -2.96
CA GLY A 6 -25.16 9.65 -3.37
C GLY A 6 -24.04 10.63 -3.64
N ALA A 7 -22.98 10.59 -2.82
CA ALA A 7 -21.76 11.33 -3.07
C ALA A 7 -21.22 10.96 -4.46
N ALA A 8 -21.08 11.96 -5.33
CA ALA A 8 -20.48 11.80 -6.64
C ALA A 8 -19.08 11.16 -6.47
N LYS A 9 -18.86 9.99 -7.07
CA LYS A 9 -17.54 9.37 -7.09
C LYS A 9 -16.63 10.27 -7.92
N ASN A 10 -15.65 10.90 -7.29
CA ASN A 10 -14.58 11.57 -8.01
C ASN A 10 -13.87 10.53 -8.89
N THR A 11 -13.98 10.68 -10.21
CA THR A 11 -13.48 9.72 -11.20
C THR A 11 -12.03 9.96 -11.60
N THR A 12 -11.38 10.98 -11.04
CA THR A 12 -9.98 11.30 -11.33
C THR A 12 -9.06 10.31 -10.62
N PRO A 13 -8.20 9.56 -11.36
CA PRO A 13 -7.24 8.66 -10.74
C PRO A 13 -6.29 9.39 -9.79
N VAL A 14 -6.17 8.89 -8.56
CA VAL A 14 -5.25 9.42 -7.54
C VAL A 14 -4.00 8.53 -7.50
N SER A 15 -2.83 9.14 -7.61
CA SER A 15 -1.55 8.45 -7.43
C SER A 15 -1.19 8.40 -5.94
N TRP A 16 -1.04 7.19 -5.41
CA TRP A 16 -0.68 6.94 -4.02
C TRP A 16 0.81 6.61 -3.89
N LEU A 17 1.50 7.29 -2.99
CA LEU A 17 2.90 7.05 -2.68
C LEU A 17 3.01 6.41 -1.27
N PRO A 18 3.61 5.22 -1.14
CA PRO A 18 3.98 4.68 0.15
C PRO A 18 5.07 5.52 0.82
N VAL A 19 4.87 5.89 2.08
CA VAL A 19 5.79 6.73 2.87
C VAL A 19 6.26 6.07 4.16
N GLY A 20 5.64 4.97 4.54
CA GLY A 20 6.01 4.16 5.70
C GLY A 20 5.33 2.81 5.65
N ALA A 21 5.88 1.83 6.36
CA ALA A 21 5.28 0.51 6.49
C ALA A 21 5.65 -0.13 7.84
N ASP A 22 4.70 -0.87 8.39
CA ASP A 22 4.87 -1.67 9.59
C ASP A 22 4.65 -3.16 9.29
N VAL A 23 5.32 -4.01 10.06
CA VAL A 23 5.13 -5.46 10.04
C VAL A 23 4.41 -5.87 11.31
N THR A 24 3.26 -6.52 11.16
CA THR A 24 2.51 -7.12 12.27
C THR A 24 2.74 -8.63 12.26
N VAL A 25 3.18 -9.18 13.39
CA VAL A 25 3.29 -10.62 13.61
C VAL A 25 2.24 -11.04 14.63
N THR A 26 1.52 -12.11 14.34
CA THR A 26 0.48 -12.63 15.23
C THR A 26 0.63 -14.14 15.37
N ASP A 27 0.72 -14.62 16.60
CA ASP A 27 0.69 -16.04 16.96
C ASP A 27 -0.18 -16.23 18.21
N ASP A 28 -0.22 -17.47 18.73
CA ASP A 28 -0.93 -17.82 19.95
C ASP A 28 -0.03 -17.89 21.20
N PHE A 29 1.23 -17.46 21.07
CA PHE A 29 2.28 -17.49 22.10
C PHE A 29 2.47 -18.85 22.79
N SER A 30 1.98 -19.95 22.18
CA SER A 30 2.10 -21.27 22.77
C SER A 30 3.46 -21.88 22.43
N ALA A 31 4.16 -22.46 23.40
CA ALA A 31 5.50 -23.03 23.17
C ALA A 31 5.44 -24.38 22.43
N LYS A 32 4.89 -24.40 21.21
CA LYS A 32 4.79 -25.60 20.37
C LYS A 32 6.15 -25.88 19.70
N PRO A 33 6.66 -27.11 19.76
CA PRO A 33 7.91 -27.47 19.08
C PRO A 33 7.91 -27.17 17.58
N ALA A 34 6.75 -27.29 16.93
CA ALA A 34 6.58 -26.97 15.52
C ALA A 34 6.81 -25.47 15.21
N GLN A 35 6.25 -24.57 16.03
CA GLN A 35 6.43 -23.12 15.89
C GLN A 35 7.89 -22.72 16.14
N SER A 36 8.54 -23.26 17.18
CA SER A 36 9.96 -22.98 17.45
C SER A 36 10.88 -23.38 16.29
N LYS A 37 10.63 -24.54 15.66
CA LYS A 37 11.36 -24.97 14.46
C LYS A 37 11.11 -24.05 13.27
N ALA A 38 9.87 -23.61 13.08
CA ALA A 38 9.52 -22.68 12.01
C ALA A 38 10.21 -21.32 12.19
N VAL A 39 10.26 -20.78 13.41
CA VAL A 39 11.00 -19.55 13.72
C VAL A 39 12.49 -19.71 13.44
N ALA A 40 13.10 -20.82 13.86
CA ALA A 40 14.52 -21.09 13.57
C ALA A 40 14.78 -21.14 12.05
N SER A 41 13.93 -21.83 11.29
CA SER A 41 14.05 -21.92 9.84
C SER A 41 13.81 -20.57 9.15
N ALA A 42 12.83 -19.78 9.60
CA ALA A 42 12.58 -18.43 9.11
C ALA A 42 13.79 -17.52 9.35
N ASN A 43 14.42 -17.59 10.53
CA ASN A 43 15.64 -16.84 10.84
C ASN A 43 16.80 -17.21 9.90
N GLU A 44 16.94 -18.48 9.51
CA GLU A 44 17.94 -18.86 8.51
C GLU A 44 17.64 -18.28 7.12
N GLN A 45 16.37 -18.23 6.72
CA GLN A 45 15.98 -17.62 5.44
C GLN A 45 16.24 -16.11 5.45
N LEU A 46 15.93 -15.42 6.56
CA LEU A 46 16.23 -14.00 6.72
C LEU A 46 17.73 -13.70 6.66
N LYS A 47 18.56 -14.51 7.33
CA LYS A 47 20.03 -14.40 7.23
C LYS A 47 20.55 -14.57 5.80
N LYS A 48 19.84 -15.32 4.96
CA LYS A 48 20.15 -15.54 3.55
C LYS A 48 19.54 -14.46 2.62
N GLY A 49 18.90 -13.43 3.17
CA GLY A 49 18.24 -12.37 2.40
C GLY A 49 16.96 -12.85 1.71
N LYS A 50 16.28 -13.86 2.26
CA LYS A 50 15.07 -14.48 1.67
C LYS A 50 13.83 -14.23 2.54
N PRO A 51 13.32 -12.99 2.62
CA PRO A 51 12.17 -12.65 3.45
C PRO A 51 10.88 -13.37 3.03
N ASP A 52 10.61 -13.53 1.73
CA ASP A 52 9.40 -14.24 1.26
C ASP A 52 9.39 -15.71 1.70
N ALA A 53 10.55 -16.35 1.66
CA ALA A 53 10.72 -17.72 2.12
C ALA A 53 10.53 -17.82 3.65
N ALA A 54 11.01 -16.83 4.41
CA ALA A 54 10.82 -16.77 5.85
C ALA A 54 9.33 -16.63 6.21
N VAL A 55 8.61 -15.70 5.56
CA VAL A 55 7.19 -15.48 5.82
C VAL A 55 6.36 -16.71 5.48
N LYS A 56 6.67 -17.42 4.38
CA LYS A 56 5.99 -18.66 4.03
C LYS A 56 6.17 -19.74 5.10
N VAL A 57 7.38 -19.88 5.65
CA VAL A 57 7.66 -20.84 6.73
C VAL A 57 6.88 -20.50 8.00
N LEU A 58 6.83 -19.21 8.37
CA LEU A 58 6.07 -18.74 9.53
C LEU A 58 4.55 -18.98 9.36
N SER A 59 4.00 -18.65 8.19
CA SER A 59 2.57 -18.80 7.89
C SER A 59 2.09 -20.26 7.97
N LEU A 60 2.95 -21.22 7.57
CA LEU A 60 2.66 -22.65 7.68
C LEU A 60 2.64 -23.19 9.12
N ALA A 61 3.21 -22.45 10.07
CA ALA A 61 3.26 -22.81 11.48
C ALA A 61 2.28 -22.00 12.34
N ASP A 62 1.25 -21.41 11.72
CA ASP A 62 0.27 -20.53 12.37
C ASP A 62 0.88 -19.26 13.00
N VAL A 63 2.04 -18.83 12.51
CA VAL A 63 2.61 -17.50 12.80
C VAL A 63 2.27 -16.59 11.62
N ASN A 64 1.26 -15.74 11.79
CA ASN A 64 0.81 -14.86 10.73
C ASN A 64 1.69 -13.61 10.62
N VAL A 65 1.94 -13.16 9.39
CA VAL A 65 2.67 -11.94 9.11
C VAL A 65 1.83 -11.08 8.17
N ALA A 66 1.63 -9.83 8.54
CA ALA A 66 0.93 -8.85 7.73
C ALA A 66 1.73 -7.56 7.59
N TYR A 67 1.56 -6.88 6.46
CA TYR A 67 2.15 -5.57 6.18
C TYR A 67 1.07 -4.50 6.21
N THR A 68 1.34 -3.41 6.92
CA THR A 68 0.50 -2.21 6.90
C THR A 68 1.30 -1.07 6.27
N MET A 69 0.85 -0.52 5.15
CA MET A 69 1.51 0.58 4.45
C MET A 69 0.77 1.89 4.66
N ALA A 70 1.48 2.93 5.08
CA ALA A 70 0.99 4.29 5.05
C ALA A 70 1.23 4.90 3.66
N VAL A 71 0.16 5.38 3.02
CA VAL A 71 0.19 5.96 1.68
C VAL A 71 -0.39 7.36 1.66
N VAL A 72 0.16 8.25 0.83
CA VAL A 72 -0.30 9.63 0.65
C VAL A 72 -0.64 9.94 -0.80
N PRO A 73 -1.62 10.83 -1.07
CA PRO A 73 -1.95 11.25 -2.42
C PRO A 73 -0.93 12.28 -2.94
N ILE A 74 0.13 11.83 -3.62
CA ILE A 74 1.36 12.61 -3.84
C ILE A 74 1.14 14.01 -4.43
N LYS A 75 0.25 14.17 -5.42
CA LYS A 75 -0.04 15.46 -6.04
C LYS A 75 -0.70 16.44 -5.07
N GLN A 76 -1.62 15.94 -4.25
CA GLN A 76 -2.31 16.75 -3.25
C GLN A 76 -1.37 17.11 -2.09
N THR A 77 -0.53 16.16 -1.66
CA THR A 77 0.46 16.38 -0.61
C THR A 77 1.45 17.50 -0.98
N VAL A 78 2.00 17.48 -2.20
CA VAL A 78 2.90 18.55 -2.69
C VAL A 78 2.19 19.90 -2.69
N ALA A 79 0.98 19.97 -3.28
CA ALA A 79 0.23 21.22 -3.37
C ALA A 79 -0.13 21.81 -1.99
N ASP A 80 -0.51 20.98 -1.02
CA ASP A 80 -0.81 21.44 0.34
C ASP A 80 0.47 21.87 1.09
N ILE A 81 1.61 21.19 0.89
CA ILE A 81 2.90 21.62 1.48
C ILE A 81 3.34 22.98 0.91
N ASP A 82 3.25 23.18 -0.41
CA ASP A 82 3.59 24.46 -1.03
C ASP A 82 2.69 25.60 -0.51
N LYS A 83 1.39 25.31 -0.33
CA LYS A 83 0.45 26.26 0.27
C LYS A 83 0.82 26.58 1.73
N ALA A 84 1.15 25.57 2.53
CA ALA A 84 1.58 25.78 3.91
C ALA A 84 2.87 26.62 3.98
N ALA A 85 3.84 26.38 3.10
CA ALA A 85 5.06 27.18 3.00
C ALA A 85 4.77 28.66 2.69
N GLY A 86 3.84 28.93 1.76
CA GLY A 86 3.41 30.29 1.47
C GLY A 86 2.70 30.98 2.64
N LEU A 87 1.93 30.24 3.44
CA LEU A 87 1.29 30.76 4.66
C LEU A 87 2.31 31.05 5.75
N LEU A 88 3.30 30.18 5.95
CA LEU A 88 4.40 30.42 6.88
C LEU A 88 5.20 31.67 6.51
N ALA A 89 5.50 31.87 5.23
CA ALA A 89 6.19 33.06 4.74
C ALA A 89 5.38 34.36 4.94
N ALA A 90 4.07 34.25 5.17
CA ALA A 90 3.18 35.37 5.46
C ALA A 90 2.83 35.50 6.96
N ASP A 91 3.59 34.84 7.85
CA ASP A 91 3.37 34.79 9.31
C ASP A 91 2.00 34.21 9.72
N LYS A 92 1.35 33.44 8.83
CA LYS A 92 0.05 32.80 9.06
C LYS A 92 0.20 31.40 9.61
N TYR A 93 0.73 31.31 10.83
CA TYR A 93 1.09 30.04 11.46
C TYR A 93 -0.11 29.12 11.71
N TYR A 94 -1.26 29.69 12.10
CA TYR A 94 -2.47 28.90 12.36
C TYR A 94 -3.02 28.29 11.07
N GLU A 95 -3.13 29.07 10.00
CA GLU A 95 -3.59 28.56 8.71
C GLU A 95 -2.62 27.57 8.10
N ALA A 96 -1.31 27.78 8.28
CA ALA A 96 -0.29 26.81 7.86
C ALA A 96 -0.47 25.46 8.59
N ASP A 97 -0.66 25.48 9.91
CA ASP A 97 -0.93 24.28 10.71
C ASP A 97 -2.18 23.54 10.21
N GLN A 98 -3.27 24.24 9.94
CA GLN A 98 -4.49 23.62 9.40
C GLN A 98 -4.27 22.93 8.04
N VAL A 99 -3.45 23.53 7.17
CA VAL A 99 -3.07 22.91 5.89
C VAL A 99 -2.19 21.68 6.12
N MET A 100 -1.21 21.73 7.03
CA MET A 100 -0.38 20.57 7.36
C MET A 100 -1.20 19.45 8.03
N LYS A 101 -2.17 19.80 8.86
CA LYS A 101 -3.11 18.84 9.45
C LYS A 101 -3.91 18.11 8.38
N LYS A 102 -4.39 18.82 7.35
CA LYS A 102 -5.04 18.21 6.19
C LYS A 102 -4.12 17.22 5.45
N VAL A 103 -2.83 17.50 5.36
CA VAL A 103 -1.85 16.54 4.79
C VAL A 103 -1.79 15.27 5.64
N GLN A 104 -1.70 15.39 6.97
CA GLN A 104 -1.71 14.24 7.86
C GLN A 104 -3.01 13.43 7.75
N ASP A 105 -4.16 14.10 7.67
CA ASP A 105 -5.47 13.46 7.54
C ASP A 105 -5.70 12.81 6.17
N SER A 106 -4.86 13.14 5.18
CA SER A 106 -4.89 12.53 3.85
C SER A 106 -4.22 11.15 3.81
N VAL A 107 -3.44 10.80 4.83
CA VAL A 107 -2.77 9.49 4.92
C VAL A 107 -3.82 8.38 4.95
N ARG A 108 -3.62 7.36 4.12
CA ARG A 108 -4.40 6.13 4.13
C ARG A 108 -3.51 4.96 4.52
N TYR A 109 -4.12 3.94 5.09
CA TYR A 109 -3.45 2.70 5.43
C TYR A 109 -3.98 1.60 4.53
N ASP A 110 -3.07 0.95 3.81
CA ASP A 110 -3.34 -0.28 3.09
C ASP A 110 -2.80 -1.46 3.90
N TRP A 111 -3.57 -2.53 4.00
CA TRP A 111 -3.25 -3.69 4.84
C TRP A 111 -3.26 -4.96 4.00
N VAL A 112 -2.16 -5.69 4.06
CA VAL A 112 -1.96 -6.92 3.30
C VAL A 112 -1.59 -8.05 4.26
N ASP A 113 -2.49 -9.02 4.39
CA ASP A 113 -2.19 -10.31 5.00
C ASP A 113 -1.46 -11.19 3.97
N VAL A 114 -0.23 -11.60 4.28
CA VAL A 114 0.59 -12.40 3.36
C VAL A 114 -0.03 -13.78 3.10
N LYS A 115 -0.80 -14.32 4.06
CA LYS A 115 -1.52 -15.59 3.88
C LYS A 115 -2.68 -15.47 2.90
N ALA A 116 -3.27 -14.28 2.79
CA ALA A 116 -4.38 -13.99 1.88
C ALA A 116 -3.93 -13.66 0.45
N LEU A 117 -2.62 -13.47 0.22
CA LEU A 117 -2.09 -13.26 -1.12
C LEU A 117 -2.21 -14.55 -1.94
N PRO A 118 -2.91 -14.56 -3.09
CA PRO A 118 -2.93 -15.71 -3.97
C PRO A 118 -1.49 -16.02 -4.39
N GLY A 119 -1.12 -17.30 -4.27
CA GLY A 119 0.26 -17.76 -4.50
C GLY A 119 0.86 -17.12 -5.74
N GLN A 120 1.94 -16.37 -5.55
CA GLN A 120 2.66 -15.64 -6.58
C GLN A 120 3.18 -16.62 -7.65
N SER A 121 2.29 -16.98 -8.57
CA SER A 121 2.64 -17.57 -9.84
C SER A 121 2.99 -16.39 -10.72
N ALA A 122 4.29 -16.28 -11.03
CA ALA A 122 4.85 -15.23 -11.87
C ALA A 122 3.93 -14.91 -13.04
N VAL A 123 3.43 -13.67 -13.11
CA VAL A 123 2.86 -13.17 -14.36
C VAL A 123 4.05 -12.77 -15.21
N PRO A 124 4.38 -13.48 -16.30
CA PRO A 124 5.48 -13.07 -17.16
C PRO A 124 5.11 -11.72 -17.77
N ALA A 125 6.04 -10.77 -17.70
CA ALA A 125 5.98 -9.55 -18.47
C ALA A 125 5.91 -9.93 -19.97
N LYS A 126 4.70 -9.94 -20.53
CA LYS A 126 4.54 -10.00 -21.99
C LYS A 126 4.51 -8.58 -22.51
N SER A 127 5.63 -8.25 -23.14
CA SER A 127 5.87 -7.16 -24.06
C SER A 127 4.66 -6.78 -24.91
N ALA A 128 4.59 -5.48 -25.18
CA ALA A 128 3.82 -4.83 -26.22
C ALA A 128 3.53 -5.71 -27.44
N SER A 129 2.25 -5.82 -27.79
CA SER A 129 1.76 -5.58 -29.15
C SER A 129 0.22 -5.70 -29.18
N SER A 130 -0.38 -4.85 -30.03
CA SER A 130 -1.77 -4.84 -30.48
C SER A 130 -2.73 -3.91 -29.73
N ALA A 131 -2.81 -2.66 -30.21
CA ALA A 131 -4.05 -2.12 -30.80
C ALA A 131 -3.89 -0.60 -31.05
N ALA A 132 -3.25 -0.24 -32.15
CA ALA A 132 -3.41 1.08 -32.76
C ALA A 132 -3.62 0.88 -34.26
N ALA A 133 -4.88 1.00 -34.68
CA ALA A 133 -5.35 1.61 -35.94
C ALA A 133 -6.71 1.03 -36.32
N SER A 134 -7.78 1.67 -35.81
CA SER A 134 -9.04 1.74 -36.53
C SER A 134 -8.84 2.67 -37.73
N GLY A 135 -9.25 2.25 -38.92
CA GLY A 135 -9.13 3.06 -40.13
C GLY A 135 -9.83 2.42 -41.32
N THR A 136 -11.15 2.30 -41.23
CA THR A 136 -12.02 2.03 -42.38
C THR A 136 -11.99 3.24 -43.33
N THR A 137 -11.51 3.07 -44.55
CA THR A 137 -11.94 3.89 -45.70
C THR A 137 -12.16 3.01 -46.93
N VAL A 138 -13.38 3.14 -47.44
CA VAL A 138 -14.00 2.58 -48.65
C VAL A 138 -13.39 3.21 -49.90
N ALA A 139 -13.21 2.45 -50.99
CA ALA A 139 -13.76 2.77 -52.33
C ALA A 139 -13.25 1.84 -53.44
N LYS A 140 -14.24 1.22 -54.10
CA LYS A 140 -14.44 0.96 -55.55
C LYS A 140 -13.30 0.38 -56.40
#